data_AF-A0A852V4E0-F1
#
_entry.id   AF-A0A852V4E0-F1
#
_cell.length_a   1.000
_cell.length_b   1.000
_cell.length_c   1.000
_cell.angle_alpha   90.00
_cell.angle_beta   90.00
_cell.angle_gamma   90.00
#
_symmetry.space_group_name_H-M   'P 1'
#
loop_
_entity.id
_entity.type
_entity.pdbx_description
1 polymer ?
#
loop_
_entity_poly.entity_id
_entity_poly.type
_entity_poly.pdbx_seq_one_letter_code
_entity_poly.pdbx_strand_id
1 'polypeptide(L)'
;MRIGRTTWVTVALAALVTLVGCGGGQPGGPTASAPATTGSGTNSPAATSPPGGPSAPGGAPGGAPTSQLAKVSANTASESQIATALRDAGVPNAERWAKEVVEYRPYPADDRSLTKLREELAKYNPGQDTIDKIISVLQP
;
A
#
# COMPACT_ATOMS: atom_id res chain seq x y z
N MET A 1 19.81 -31.82 -5.70
CA MET A 1 18.75 -32.51 -4.94
C MET A 1 19.13 -32.51 -3.47
N ARG A 2 18.44 -31.71 -2.64
CA ARG A 2 18.48 -31.84 -1.17
C ARG A 2 17.04 -31.86 -0.68
N ILE A 3 16.68 -33.02 -0.18
CA ILE A 3 15.40 -33.40 0.40
C ILE A 3 15.37 -32.89 1.83
N GLY A 4 14.31 -32.15 2.19
CA GLY A 4 13.99 -31.78 3.56
C GLY A 4 12.51 -32.03 3.81
N ARG A 5 12.15 -33.29 4.07
CA ARG A 5 10.83 -33.68 4.61
C ARG A 5 10.89 -33.48 6.12
N THR A 6 10.03 -32.65 6.72
CA THR A 6 9.58 -32.90 8.11
C THR A 6 8.22 -32.25 8.36
N THR A 7 7.19 -33.09 8.29
CA THR A 7 5.83 -32.91 8.79
C THR A 7 5.80 -32.81 10.32
N TRP A 8 5.10 -31.83 10.90
CA TRP A 8 4.44 -31.94 12.23
C TRP A 8 3.19 -31.07 12.23
N VAL A 9 2.01 -31.68 12.09
CA VAL A 9 1.05 -32.03 13.16
C VAL A 9 0.20 -30.82 13.62
N THR A 10 -1.06 -30.87 13.17
CA THR A 10 -2.24 -30.15 13.66
C THR A 10 -2.46 -30.31 15.16
N VAL A 11 -2.79 -29.21 15.85
CA VAL A 11 -3.64 -29.23 17.05
C VAL A 11 -4.66 -28.10 16.94
N ALA A 12 -5.93 -28.49 16.85
CA ALA A 12 -7.07 -27.62 17.01
C ALA A 12 -7.17 -27.13 18.47
N LEU A 13 -7.51 -25.86 18.68
CA LEU A 13 -8.03 -25.42 19.96
C LEU A 13 -9.15 -24.39 19.77
N ALA A 14 -10.15 -24.60 20.61
CA ALA A 14 -11.53 -24.19 20.52
C ALA A 14 -11.81 -22.69 20.74
N ALA A 15 -13.04 -22.35 20.38
CA ALA A 15 -13.70 -21.05 20.46
C ALA A 15 -13.66 -20.36 21.83
N LEU A 16 -13.67 -19.02 21.80
CA LEU A 16 -14.42 -18.25 22.78
C LEU A 16 -15.07 -17.03 22.09
N VAL A 17 -16.40 -16.99 22.19
CA VAL A 17 -17.28 -15.89 21.81
C VAL A 17 -17.19 -14.81 22.88
N THR A 18 -16.91 -13.55 22.51
CA THR A 18 -17.41 -12.40 23.25
C THR A 18 -18.00 -11.35 22.32
N LEU A 19 -19.27 -11.10 22.62
CA LEU A 19 -20.22 -10.19 22.02
C LEU A 19 -19.81 -8.75 22.37
N VAL A 20 -19.54 -7.88 21.38
CA VAL A 20 -19.56 -6.42 21.61
C VAL A 20 -20.71 -5.83 20.81
N GLY A 21 -21.75 -5.43 21.55
CA GLY A 21 -22.95 -4.83 21.02
C GLY A 21 -22.66 -3.44 20.45
N CYS A 22 -23.11 -3.24 19.21
CA CYS A 22 -23.27 -1.93 18.59
C CYS A 22 -24.41 -1.21 19.30
N GLY A 23 -24.11 -0.08 19.94
CA GLY A 23 -25.08 0.70 20.71
C GLY A 23 -24.98 2.19 20.40
N GLY A 24 -26.10 2.75 19.94
CA GLY A 24 -26.46 4.15 20.19
C GLY A 24 -26.28 5.10 19.02
N GLY A 25 -27.35 5.31 18.24
CA GLY A 25 -27.50 6.50 17.39
C GLY A 25 -28.01 7.71 18.18
N GLN A 26 -27.96 8.89 17.56
CA GLN A 26 -29.07 9.88 17.49
C GLN A 26 -28.69 11.04 16.54
N PRO A 27 -29.64 11.56 15.74
CA PRO A 27 -29.45 12.58 14.69
C PRO A 27 -29.72 14.03 15.15
N GLY A 28 -29.41 14.97 14.26
CA GLY A 28 -29.84 16.38 14.30
C GLY A 28 -28.64 17.32 14.11
N GLY A 29 -28.62 18.30 13.21
CA GLY A 29 -29.61 18.96 12.37
C GLY A 29 -28.90 20.18 11.74
N PRO A 30 -29.58 20.95 10.87
CA PRO A 30 -28.94 21.81 9.88
C PRO A 30 -28.72 23.24 10.38
N THR A 31 -27.63 23.88 9.94
CA THR A 31 -27.58 25.34 9.83
C THR A 31 -26.79 25.76 8.59
N ALA A 32 -27.52 26.25 7.59
CA ALA A 32 -26.99 27.02 6.49
C ALA A 32 -26.65 28.45 6.95
N SER A 33 -25.62 29.07 6.37
CA SER A 33 -25.64 30.48 5.92
C SER A 33 -24.33 30.87 5.24
N ALA A 34 -24.40 30.87 3.91
CA ALA A 34 -24.14 32.00 2.99
C ALA A 34 -22.77 32.72 2.90
N PRO A 35 -22.47 33.34 1.73
CA PRO A 35 -21.11 33.61 1.25
C PRO A 35 -20.70 35.10 1.32
N ALA A 36 -19.40 35.36 1.21
CA ALA A 36 -18.77 36.62 0.80
C ALA A 36 -17.25 36.41 0.75
N THR A 37 -16.39 37.01 -0.07
CA THR A 37 -16.43 37.78 -1.32
C THR A 37 -14.95 37.96 -1.68
N THR A 38 -14.64 37.88 -2.97
CA THR A 38 -13.61 38.66 -3.69
C THR A 38 -12.23 38.89 -3.08
N GLY A 39 -11.21 38.37 -3.77
CA GLY A 39 -9.84 38.86 -3.68
C GLY A 39 -9.04 38.49 -4.93
N SER A 40 -9.17 39.29 -5.99
CA SER A 40 -8.33 39.22 -7.19
C SER A 40 -6.89 39.61 -6.84
N GLY A 41 -5.93 38.78 -7.23
CA GLY A 41 -4.50 39.05 -7.12
C GLY A 41 -3.75 38.39 -8.27
N THR A 42 -3.82 39.02 -9.44
CA THR A 42 -2.89 38.79 -10.56
C THR A 42 -1.47 39.10 -10.09
N ASN A 43 -0.50 38.22 -10.41
CA ASN A 43 0.84 38.59 -10.90
C ASN A 43 1.63 37.34 -11.34
N SER A 44 1.68 37.14 -12.65
CA SER A 44 2.82 36.52 -13.36
C SER A 44 3.97 37.53 -13.43
N PRO A 45 5.26 37.12 -13.45
CA PRO A 45 5.86 36.73 -14.74
C PRO A 45 7.02 35.70 -14.70
N ALA A 46 7.27 35.21 -15.93
CA ALA A 46 8.55 34.89 -16.55
C ALA A 46 9.20 33.50 -16.34
N ALA A 47 9.34 32.86 -17.51
CA ALA A 47 10.05 31.65 -17.85
C ALA A 47 11.58 31.72 -17.67
N THR A 48 12.15 30.56 -17.36
CA THR A 48 13.52 30.19 -17.74
C THR A 48 13.53 28.72 -18.18
N SER A 49 13.85 28.50 -19.45
CA SER A 49 14.06 27.18 -20.06
C SER A 49 15.44 26.63 -19.70
N PRO A 50 15.58 25.32 -19.45
CA PRO A 50 16.81 24.60 -19.79
C PRO A 50 16.63 23.83 -21.11
N PRO A 51 17.61 23.86 -22.04
CA PRO A 51 17.65 22.97 -23.19
C PRO A 51 18.45 21.69 -22.89
N GLY A 52 18.03 20.58 -23.51
CA GLY A 52 18.82 19.36 -23.72
C GLY A 52 18.29 18.14 -22.98
N GLY A 53 17.93 17.02 -23.60
CA GLY A 53 17.90 16.61 -25.01
C GLY A 53 17.33 15.18 -25.06
N PRO A 54 16.76 14.71 -26.19
CA PRO A 54 16.27 13.35 -26.29
C PRO A 54 17.44 12.40 -26.60
N SER A 55 17.78 11.53 -25.64
CA SER A 55 18.55 10.33 -25.92
C SER A 55 17.62 9.12 -25.91
N ALA A 56 17.77 8.32 -26.97
CA ALA A 56 16.86 7.30 -27.47
C ALA A 56 16.50 6.16 -26.49
N PRO A 57 15.39 5.44 -26.76
CA PRO A 57 15.07 4.19 -26.09
C PRO A 57 16.05 3.08 -26.56
N GLY A 58 16.94 2.66 -25.68
CA GLY A 58 17.76 1.45 -25.84
C GLY A 58 17.05 0.27 -25.20
N GLY A 59 16.54 -0.65 -26.02
CA GLY A 59 15.79 -1.82 -25.57
C GLY A 59 16.65 -2.98 -25.08
N ALA A 60 16.02 -3.84 -24.27
CA ALA A 60 16.24 -5.27 -24.27
C ALA A 60 14.90 -5.98 -23.98
N PRO A 61 14.47 -6.97 -24.80
CA PRO A 61 13.36 -7.84 -24.46
C PRO A 61 13.91 -8.97 -23.57
N GLY A 62 13.41 -9.08 -22.34
CA GLY A 62 14.00 -10.02 -21.38
C GLY A 62 13.07 -10.38 -20.25
N GLY A 63 12.04 -11.16 -20.56
CA GLY A 63 11.15 -11.78 -19.59
C GLY A 63 9.70 -11.49 -19.94
N ALA A 64 9.00 -12.52 -20.41
CA ALA A 64 7.55 -12.50 -20.41
C ALA A 64 7.06 -12.01 -19.03
N PRO A 65 6.09 -11.08 -18.94
CA PRO A 65 5.39 -10.91 -17.68
C PRO A 65 4.73 -12.27 -17.43
N THR A 66 5.37 -13.10 -16.60
CA THR A 66 4.67 -14.16 -15.92
C THR A 66 3.52 -13.44 -15.27
N SER A 67 2.30 -13.83 -15.62
CA SER A 67 1.08 -13.18 -15.17
C SER A 67 0.96 -13.38 -13.66
N GLN A 68 1.77 -12.66 -12.89
CA GLN A 68 1.49 -12.28 -11.52
C GLN A 68 0.14 -11.61 -11.62
N LEU A 69 -0.87 -12.15 -10.92
CA LEU A 69 -2.08 -11.39 -10.59
C LEU A 69 -1.66 -9.95 -10.36
N ALA A 70 -2.21 -9.01 -11.11
CA ALA A 70 -1.70 -7.65 -11.24
C ALA A 70 -1.38 -7.03 -9.86
N LYS A 71 -0.11 -7.09 -9.46
CA LYS A 71 0.36 -6.58 -8.18
C LYS A 71 0.43 -5.06 -8.23
N VAL A 72 0.09 -4.40 -7.13
CA VAL A 72 0.18 -2.94 -7.02
C VAL A 72 1.63 -2.55 -6.77
N SER A 73 2.12 -1.53 -7.48
CA SER A 73 3.48 -1.03 -7.28
C SER A 73 3.61 -0.28 -5.95
N ALA A 74 4.50 -0.76 -5.10
CA ALA A 74 4.86 -0.17 -3.83
C ALA A 74 5.63 1.13 -4.01
N ASN A 75 6.27 1.39 -5.15
CA ASN A 75 6.97 2.64 -5.45
C ASN A 75 6.09 3.73 -6.06
N THR A 76 5.08 3.37 -6.86
CA THR A 76 4.36 4.35 -7.70
C THR A 76 2.87 4.45 -7.46
N ALA A 77 2.22 3.43 -6.91
CA ALA A 77 0.78 3.49 -6.64
C ALA A 77 0.45 4.55 -5.58
N SER A 78 -0.76 5.09 -5.59
CA SER A 78 -1.22 5.95 -4.51
C SER A 78 -1.45 5.15 -3.22
N GLU A 79 -1.43 5.83 -2.08
CA GLU A 79 -1.77 5.22 -0.78
C GLU A 79 -3.14 4.53 -0.82
N SER A 80 -4.15 5.17 -1.44
CA SER A 80 -5.50 4.62 -1.60
C SER A 80 -5.54 3.34 -2.44
N GLN A 81 -4.72 3.27 -3.50
CA GLN A 81 -4.61 2.06 -4.33
C GLN A 81 -3.97 0.91 -3.54
N ILE A 82 -2.92 1.21 -2.75
CA ILE A 82 -2.30 0.23 -1.87
C ILE A 82 -3.29 -0.23 -0.80
N ALA A 83 -3.96 0.69 -0.11
CA ALA A 83 -4.94 0.36 0.93
C ALA A 83 -6.07 -0.53 0.39
N THR A 84 -6.56 -0.26 -0.82
CA THR A 84 -7.56 -1.11 -1.48
C THR A 84 -7.02 -2.51 -1.70
N ALA A 85 -5.84 -2.66 -2.31
CA ALA A 85 -5.24 -3.98 -2.54
C ALA A 85 -4.95 -4.75 -1.25
N LEU A 86 -4.50 -4.07 -0.19
CA LEU A 86 -4.29 -4.67 1.12
C LEU A 86 -5.62 -5.14 1.74
N ARG A 87 -6.69 -4.34 1.62
CA ARG A 87 -8.02 -4.70 2.12
C ARG A 87 -8.61 -5.89 1.36
N ASP A 88 -8.50 -5.92 0.04
CA ASP A 88 -8.91 -7.06 -0.81
C ASP A 88 -8.13 -8.33 -0.46
N ALA A 89 -6.88 -8.20 -0.01
CA ALA A 89 -6.08 -9.31 0.50
C ALA A 89 -6.44 -9.76 1.93
N GLY A 90 -7.40 -9.10 2.58
CA GLY A 90 -7.79 -9.40 3.97
C GLY A 90 -6.76 -8.96 5.02
N VAL A 91 -5.96 -7.93 4.72
CA VAL A 91 -5.03 -7.30 5.67
C VAL A 91 -5.82 -6.39 6.62
N PRO A 92 -5.80 -6.63 7.95
CA PRO A 92 -6.42 -5.72 8.91
C PRO A 92 -5.66 -4.39 8.97
N ASN A 93 -6.37 -3.28 9.21
CA ASN A 93 -5.79 -1.92 9.24
C ASN A 93 -5.07 -1.53 7.94
N ALA A 94 -5.65 -1.86 6.78
CA ALA A 94 -5.05 -1.65 5.47
C ALA A 94 -4.56 -0.22 5.21
N GLU A 95 -5.31 0.79 5.68
CA GLU A 95 -5.01 2.21 5.55
C GLU A 95 -3.73 2.57 6.30
N ARG A 96 -3.58 2.05 7.53
CA ARG A 96 -2.36 2.23 8.33
C ARG A 96 -1.16 1.65 7.58
N TRP A 97 -1.26 0.41 7.12
CA TRP A 97 -0.15 -0.25 6.43
C TRP A 97 0.18 0.40 5.09
N ALA A 98 -0.81 0.87 4.35
CA ALA A 98 -0.58 1.61 3.11
C ALA A 98 0.26 2.87 3.34
N LYS A 99 -0.01 3.60 4.43
CA LYS A 99 0.79 4.75 4.84
C LYS A 99 2.25 4.34 5.10
N GLU A 100 2.49 3.26 5.83
CA GLU A 100 3.86 2.75 6.05
C GLU A 100 4.54 2.40 4.72
N VAL A 101 3.82 1.74 3.80
CA VAL A 101 4.38 1.40 2.49
C VAL A 101 4.80 2.66 1.71
N VAL A 102 4.02 3.73 1.76
CA VAL A 102 4.36 5.00 1.08
C VAL A 102 5.51 5.72 1.78
N GLU A 103 5.50 5.75 3.12
CA GLU A 103 6.50 6.45 3.94
C GLU A 103 7.92 5.93 3.68
N TYR A 104 8.10 4.61 3.54
CA TYR A 104 9.42 4.00 3.40
C TYR A 104 9.93 3.87 1.96
N ARG A 105 9.23 4.45 0.98
CA ARG A 105 9.74 4.58 -0.39
C ARG A 105 11.07 5.35 -0.42
N PRO A 106 11.95 5.09 -1.41
CA PRO A 106 11.83 4.07 -2.45
C PRO A 106 12.25 2.67 -1.97
N TYR A 107 11.71 1.65 -2.63
CA TYR A 107 12.10 0.24 -2.53
C TYR A 107 12.96 -0.19 -3.73
N PRO A 108 13.97 -1.06 -3.54
CA PRO A 108 14.78 -1.57 -4.64
C PRO A 108 13.93 -2.32 -5.67
N ALA A 109 14.07 -1.97 -6.96
CA ALA A 109 13.31 -2.60 -8.05
C ALA A 109 13.57 -4.11 -8.19
N ASP A 110 14.77 -4.55 -7.81
CA ASP A 110 15.19 -5.95 -7.87
C ASP A 110 14.76 -6.76 -6.63
N ASP A 111 14.21 -6.12 -5.59
CA ASP A 111 13.79 -6.78 -4.35
C ASP A 111 12.31 -7.16 -4.36
N ARG A 112 12.01 -8.31 -4.97
CA ARG A 112 10.64 -8.86 -5.02
C ARG A 112 10.10 -9.27 -3.65
N SER A 113 10.96 -9.44 -2.65
CA SER A 113 10.58 -9.78 -1.28
C SER A 113 10.24 -8.54 -0.44
N LEU A 114 10.52 -7.34 -0.96
CA LEU A 114 10.41 -6.05 -0.27
C LEU A 114 11.00 -6.15 1.15
N THR A 115 12.23 -6.64 1.25
CA THR A 115 12.95 -6.93 2.50
C THR A 115 12.95 -5.71 3.44
N LYS A 116 13.24 -4.52 2.90
CA LYS A 116 13.16 -3.25 3.65
C LYS A 116 11.77 -3.02 4.25
N LEU A 117 10.70 -3.23 3.47
CA LEU A 117 9.34 -3.09 3.98
C LEU A 117 9.08 -4.09 5.11
N ARG A 118 9.52 -5.34 4.98
CA ARG A 118 9.35 -6.35 6.04
C ARG A 118 10.02 -5.91 7.34
N GLU A 119 11.24 -5.36 7.27
CA GLU A 119 11.99 -4.86 8.43
C GLU A 119 11.28 -3.69 9.11
N GLU A 120 10.75 -2.75 8.33
CA GLU A 120 10.01 -1.60 8.86
C GLU A 120 8.67 -2.02 9.47
N LEU A 121 7.93 -2.92 8.80
CA LEU A 121 6.68 -3.47 9.33
C LEU A 121 6.90 -4.24 10.64
N ALA A 122 8.00 -5.00 10.75
CA ALA A 122 8.31 -5.79 11.94
C ALA A 122 8.40 -4.95 13.23
N LYS A 123 8.73 -3.66 13.13
CA LYS A 123 8.77 -2.72 14.28
C LYS A 123 7.41 -2.56 14.95
N TYR A 124 6.34 -2.76 14.21
CA TYR A 124 4.96 -2.66 14.70
C TYR A 124 4.36 -4.02 15.09
N ASN A 125 5.18 -5.08 15.03
CA ASN A 125 4.82 -6.45 15.37
C ASN A 125 3.49 -6.97 14.74
N PRO A 126 3.24 -6.77 13.43
CA PRO A 126 2.14 -7.43 12.75
C PRO A 126 2.34 -8.95 12.78
N GLY A 127 1.22 -9.70 12.74
CA GLY A 127 1.29 -11.15 12.55
C GLY A 127 2.01 -11.50 11.22
N GLN A 128 2.71 -12.62 11.18
CA GLN A 128 3.43 -13.06 9.97
C GLN A 128 2.49 -13.19 8.77
N ASP A 129 1.27 -13.71 8.98
CA ASP A 129 0.21 -13.76 7.96
C ASP A 129 -0.11 -12.37 7.38
N THR A 130 -0.16 -11.33 8.21
CA THR A 130 -0.37 -9.94 7.77
C THR A 130 0.77 -9.47 6.87
N ILE A 131 2.03 -9.74 7.26
CA ILE A 131 3.20 -9.40 6.44
C ILE A 131 3.13 -10.14 5.11
N ASP A 132 2.92 -11.45 5.11
CA ASP A 132 2.88 -12.25 3.89
C ASP A 132 1.76 -11.78 2.94
N LYS A 133 0.58 -11.42 3.46
CA LYS A 133 -0.50 -10.82 2.67
C LYS A 133 -0.10 -9.48 2.05
N ILE A 134 0.53 -8.59 2.82
CA ILE A 134 1.03 -7.30 2.32
C ILE A 134 2.01 -7.52 1.15
N ILE A 135 2.99 -8.41 1.33
CA ILE A 135 4.01 -8.69 0.31
C ILE A 135 3.42 -9.44 -0.90
N SER A 136 2.36 -10.23 -0.70
CA SER A 136 1.73 -11.00 -1.77
C SER A 136 1.08 -10.12 -2.85
N VAL A 137 0.55 -8.95 -2.47
CA VAL A 137 -0.15 -8.03 -3.39
C VAL A 137 0.70 -6.86 -3.88
N LEU A 138 1.88 -6.67 -3.29
CA LEU A 138 2.80 -5.62 -3.67
C LEU A 138 3.95 -6.14 -4.54
N GLN A 139 4.46 -5.24 -5.37
CA GLN A 139 5.73 -5.35 -6.07
C GLN A 139 6.49 -4.04 -5.91
N PRO A 140 7.83 -4.01 -5.97
CA PRO A 140 8.56 -2.74 -5.98
C PRO A 140 8.06 -1.86 -7.14
#